data_AF-A0A183IAS2-F1
#
_entry.id   AF-A0A183IAS2-F1
#
_cell.length_a   1.000
_cell.length_b   1.000
_cell.length_c   1.000
_cell.angle_alpha   90.00
_cell.angle_beta   90.00
_cell.angle_gamma   90.00
#
_symmetry.space_group_name_H-M   'P 1'
#
loop_
_entity.id
_entity.type
_entity.pdbx_description
1 polymer ?
#
loop_
_entity_poly.entity_id
_entity_poly.type
_entity_poly.pdbx_seq_one_letter_code
_entity_poly.pdbx_strand_id
1 'polypeptide(L)'
;MTKGELDVNSTGKLEVVFFSTPESDIPSSSESTGIPLQHKFLTGNLPFQTLAAVSEDKIAIEHPENDIGSLALEGRVLQKAECQPPPNKKYMDMKVNHIEKISKPEKQIISINRAEVKFKPIARHAEDVTYGKRKGVKNVRLEKQSLLEILFQAFENHQYYKLVDLARVTQQPPVRQ
;
A
#
# COMPACT_ATOMS: atom_id res chain seq x y z
N MET A 1 10.76 -25.20 12.77
CA MET A 1 9.58 -26.07 13.03
C MET A 1 9.55 -26.33 14.52
N THR A 2 8.50 -25.86 15.21
CA THR A 2 8.29 -26.14 16.63
C THR A 2 8.08 -27.64 16.78
N LYS A 3 8.95 -28.31 17.55
CA LYS A 3 8.81 -29.74 17.84
C LYS A 3 7.78 -29.90 18.96
N GLY A 4 6.92 -30.89 18.86
CA GLY A 4 5.94 -31.23 19.89
C GLY A 4 5.69 -32.74 19.92
N GLU A 5 5.00 -33.20 20.94
CA GLU A 5 4.70 -34.61 21.16
C GLU A 5 3.26 -34.93 20.73
N LEU A 6 3.06 -36.08 20.07
CA LEU A 6 1.75 -36.53 19.61
C LEU A 6 1.38 -37.84 20.32
N ASP A 7 0.43 -37.74 21.24
CA ASP A 7 -0.10 -38.90 21.95
C ASP A 7 -1.33 -39.44 21.25
N VAL A 8 -1.34 -40.76 21.01
CA VAL A 8 -2.46 -41.48 20.41
C VAL A 8 -2.97 -42.50 21.42
N ASN A 9 -4.14 -42.25 21.97
CA ASN A 9 -4.83 -43.17 22.87
C ASN A 9 -5.97 -43.87 22.12
N SER A 10 -6.05 -45.20 22.22
CA SER A 10 -6.98 -46.05 21.46
C SER A 10 -7.95 -46.85 22.36
N THR A 11 -8.07 -46.53 23.65
CA THR A 11 -8.99 -47.22 24.56
C THR A 11 -10.46 -46.85 24.26
N GLY A 12 -11.06 -47.54 23.29
CA GLY A 12 -12.48 -47.44 22.93
C GLY A 12 -12.87 -46.22 22.08
N LYS A 13 -12.11 -45.12 22.16
CA LYS A 13 -12.22 -43.96 21.26
C LYS A 13 -10.81 -43.47 20.90
N LEU A 14 -10.54 -43.29 19.62
CA LEU A 14 -9.28 -42.71 19.15
C LEU A 14 -9.21 -41.24 19.60
N GLU A 15 -8.36 -40.97 20.59
CA GLU A 15 -8.05 -39.63 21.03
C GLU A 15 -6.61 -39.30 20.64
N VAL A 16 -6.45 -38.26 19.83
CA VAL A 16 -5.14 -37.78 19.39
C VAL A 16 -4.93 -36.42 20.04
N VAL A 17 -3.83 -36.27 20.78
CA VAL A 17 -3.51 -35.07 21.53
C VAL A 17 -2.11 -34.62 21.18
N PHE A 18 -1.96 -33.35 20.87
CA PHE A 18 -0.66 -32.73 20.63
C PHE A 18 -0.27 -31.84 21.80
N PHE A 19 0.99 -31.96 22.22
CA PHE A 19 1.60 -31.14 23.25
C PHE A 19 2.67 -30.24 22.63
N SER A 20 2.49 -28.93 22.73
CA SER A 20 3.48 -27.95 22.25
C SER A 20 4.56 -27.73 23.31
N THR A 21 5.83 -27.63 22.91
CA THR A 21 6.89 -27.21 23.83
C THR A 21 6.77 -25.72 24.18
N PRO A 22 7.10 -25.31 25.43
CA PRO A 22 7.06 -23.91 25.86
C PRO A 22 8.21 -23.07 25.26
N GLU A 23 9.20 -23.71 24.63
CA GLU A 23 10.36 -23.09 24.01
C GLU A 23 10.00 -22.60 22.60
N SER A 24 9.14 -21.59 22.53
CA SER A 24 8.79 -20.93 21.28
C SER A 24 9.74 -19.76 21.03
N ASP A 25 10.59 -19.87 20.00
CA ASP A 25 11.31 -18.77 19.35
C ASP A 25 10.33 -17.84 18.60
N ILE A 26 9.41 -17.21 19.32
CA ILE A 26 8.59 -16.12 18.79
C ILE A 26 9.18 -14.84 19.39
N PRO A 27 9.70 -13.90 18.58
CA PRO A 27 10.31 -12.68 19.10
C PRO A 27 9.28 -11.93 19.95
N SER A 28 9.69 -11.71 21.18
CA SER A 28 8.94 -11.09 22.27
C SER A 28 8.35 -9.73 21.86
N SER A 29 7.04 -9.73 21.61
CA SER A 29 6.22 -8.54 21.80
C SER A 29 5.13 -8.88 22.81
N SER A 30 5.47 -8.64 24.08
CA SER A 30 4.62 -8.70 25.29
C SER A 30 3.84 -10.00 25.56
N GLU A 31 4.20 -10.66 26.67
CA GLU A 31 3.43 -11.67 27.41
C GLU A 31 3.13 -13.01 26.70
N SER A 32 4.16 -13.84 26.52
CA SER A 32 4.04 -15.24 26.08
C SER A 32 3.66 -16.22 27.21
N THR A 33 3.17 -15.76 28.36
CA THR A 33 2.67 -16.60 29.47
C THR A 33 1.29 -17.18 29.15
N GLY A 34 1.09 -17.64 27.91
CA GLY A 34 -0.19 -17.51 27.22
C GLY A 34 -0.70 -18.75 26.50
N ILE A 35 0.19 -19.48 25.83
CA ILE A 35 -0.22 -20.41 24.77
C ILE A 35 -0.78 -21.70 25.39
N PRO A 36 -1.94 -22.21 24.93
CA PRO A 36 -2.43 -23.49 25.40
C PRO A 36 -1.47 -24.59 24.96
N LEU A 37 -0.96 -25.36 25.92
CA LEU A 37 0.06 -26.37 25.65
C LEU A 37 -0.51 -27.66 25.07
N GLN A 38 -1.81 -27.89 25.19
CA GLN A 38 -2.47 -29.12 24.78
C GLN A 38 -3.55 -28.84 23.74
N HIS A 39 -3.50 -29.58 22.63
CA HIS A 39 -4.45 -29.48 21.54
C HIS A 39 -5.03 -30.85 21.22
N LYS A 40 -6.37 -30.94 21.17
CA LYS A 40 -7.06 -32.19 20.83
C LYS A 40 -7.35 -32.24 19.35
N PHE A 41 -7.13 -33.39 18.73
CA PHE A 41 -7.48 -33.64 17.34
C PHE A 41 -8.78 -34.44 17.29
N LEU A 42 -9.74 -33.94 16.51
CA LEU A 42 -10.92 -34.69 16.12
C LEU A 42 -10.61 -35.45 14.84
N THR A 43 -10.58 -36.77 14.94
CA THR A 43 -10.34 -37.65 13.80
C THR A 43 -11.64 -37.86 13.03
N GLY A 44 -11.58 -37.67 11.71
CA GLY A 44 -12.69 -37.84 10.78
C GLY A 44 -12.32 -38.81 9.66
N ASN A 45 -13.28 -39.63 9.24
CA ASN A 45 -13.16 -40.46 8.05
C ASN A 45 -13.60 -39.67 6.80
N LEU A 46 -13.09 -40.06 5.63
CA LEU A 46 -13.41 -39.47 4.32
C LEU A 46 -14.18 -40.49 3.46
N PRO A 47 -15.45 -40.81 3.78
CA PRO A 47 -16.17 -41.89 3.12
C PRO A 47 -16.49 -41.65 1.64
N PHE A 48 -16.54 -40.39 1.19
CA PHE A 48 -16.97 -40.01 -0.17
C PHE A 48 -15.93 -39.18 -0.93
N GLN A 49 -14.69 -39.12 -0.43
CA GLN A 49 -13.63 -38.34 -1.05
C GLN A 49 -12.30 -39.10 -0.96
N THR A 50 -11.63 -39.28 -2.11
CA THR A 50 -10.25 -39.80 -2.13
C THR A 50 -9.30 -38.64 -2.29
N LEU A 51 -8.39 -38.46 -1.32
CA LEU A 51 -7.35 -37.44 -1.33
C LEU A 51 -5.98 -38.11 -1.48
N ALA A 52 -5.08 -37.48 -2.23
CA ALA A 52 -3.69 -37.92 -2.38
C ALA A 52 -2.73 -36.73 -2.22
N ALA A 53 -1.57 -36.99 -1.64
CA ALA A 53 -0.51 -36.01 -1.48
C ALA A 53 0.48 -36.11 -2.65
N VAL A 54 0.80 -34.97 -3.25
CA VAL A 54 1.78 -34.83 -4.33
C VAL A 54 2.82 -33.82 -3.87
N SER A 55 4.10 -34.14 -4.06
CA SER A 55 5.23 -33.26 -3.79
C SER A 55 5.87 -32.81 -5.09
N GLU A 56 6.46 -31.61 -5.07
CA GLU A 56 7.20 -31.03 -6.18
C GLU A 56 8.58 -30.61 -5.70
N ASP A 57 9.62 -31.21 -6.25
CA ASP A 57 11.01 -30.83 -6.00
C ASP A 57 11.51 -29.90 -7.10
N LYS A 58 11.68 -28.62 -6.75
CA LYS A 58 12.20 -27.56 -7.65
C LYS A 58 13.73 -27.44 -7.64
N ILE A 59 14.44 -28.39 -7.01
CA ILE A 59 15.91 -28.33 -6.86
C ILE A 59 16.62 -28.77 -8.15
N ALA A 60 15.99 -29.65 -8.94
CA ALA A 60 16.50 -30.14 -10.22
C ALA A 60 15.61 -29.65 -11.37
N ILE A 61 15.69 -28.36 -11.68
CA ILE A 61 15.07 -27.81 -12.90
C ILE A 61 16.01 -28.14 -14.06
N GLU A 62 15.76 -29.25 -14.74
CA GLU A 62 16.53 -29.69 -15.91
C GLU A 62 16.35 -28.72 -17.10
N HIS A 63 15.23 -27.99 -17.18
CA HIS A 63 14.87 -27.13 -18.32
C HIS A 63 14.28 -25.77 -17.88
N PRO A 64 14.93 -24.63 -18.20
CA PRO A 64 14.53 -23.29 -17.77
C PRO A 64 13.27 -22.73 -18.45
N GLU A 65 12.62 -23.49 -19.34
CA GLU A 65 11.37 -23.09 -20.01
C GLU A 65 10.11 -23.61 -19.33
N ASN A 66 10.23 -24.61 -18.43
CA ASN A 66 9.14 -25.15 -17.65
C ASN A 66 9.43 -24.95 -16.16
N ASP A 67 8.63 -24.13 -15.47
CA ASP A 67 8.70 -23.92 -14.01
C ASP A 67 8.24 -25.15 -13.18
N ILE A 68 8.14 -26.32 -13.81
CA ILE A 68 7.63 -27.55 -13.25
C ILE A 68 8.81 -28.41 -12.83
N GLY A 69 8.96 -28.61 -11.52
CA GLY A 69 9.98 -29.47 -10.93
C GLY A 69 9.63 -30.96 -11.05
N SER A 70 10.45 -31.81 -10.43
CA SER A 70 10.17 -33.26 -10.34
C SER A 70 8.95 -33.48 -9.46
N LEU A 71 7.90 -34.11 -10.01
CA LEU A 71 6.67 -34.41 -9.29
C LEU A 71 6.70 -35.86 -8.78
N ALA A 72 6.40 -36.03 -7.48
CA ALA A 72 6.28 -37.34 -6.86
C ALA A 72 4.91 -37.50 -6.16
N LEU A 73 4.34 -38.70 -6.25
CA LEU A 73 3.11 -39.06 -5.55
C LEU A 73 3.47 -39.71 -4.22
N GLU A 74 3.30 -38.99 -3.11
CA GLU A 74 3.65 -39.44 -1.75
C GLU A 74 2.72 -40.55 -1.26
N GLY A 75 1.43 -40.46 -1.58
CA GLY A 75 0.46 -41.49 -1.24
C GLY A 75 -0.97 -40.98 -1.05
N ARG A 76 -1.84 -41.91 -0.63
CA ARG A 76 -3.26 -41.64 -0.38
C ARG A 76 -3.50 -41.26 1.09
N VAL A 77 -4.31 -40.23 1.31
CA VAL A 77 -4.75 -39.81 2.65
C VAL A 77 -5.81 -40.79 3.15
N LEU A 78 -5.52 -41.47 4.26
CA LEU A 78 -6.45 -42.44 4.87
C LEU A 78 -7.36 -41.83 5.93
N GLN A 79 -6.88 -40.82 6.66
CA GLN A 79 -7.58 -40.25 7.80
C GLN A 79 -7.35 -38.75 7.85
N LYS A 80 -8.41 -37.99 8.14
CA LYS A 80 -8.33 -36.55 8.39
C LYS A 80 -8.38 -36.32 9.90
N ALA A 81 -7.65 -35.32 10.39
CA ALA A 81 -7.76 -34.88 11.76
C ALA A 81 -7.82 -33.35 11.83
N GLU A 82 -8.73 -32.83 12.65
CA GLU A 82 -8.90 -31.38 12.85
C GLU A 82 -8.41 -31.01 14.25
N CYS A 83 -7.40 -30.13 14.31
CA CYS A 83 -6.86 -29.62 15.57
C CYS A 83 -7.85 -28.61 16.17
N GLN A 84 -8.35 -28.90 17.36
CA GLN A 84 -9.20 -27.98 18.12
C GLN A 84 -8.44 -27.33 19.27
N PRO A 85 -8.61 -26.02 19.47
CA PRO A 85 -8.08 -25.34 20.64
C PRO A 85 -8.82 -25.80 21.90
N PRO A 86 -8.15 -25.84 23.06
CA PRO A 86 -8.81 -26.22 24.31
C PRO A 86 -9.82 -25.14 24.73
N PRO A 87 -11.00 -25.52 25.27
CA PRO A 87 -12.04 -24.60 25.72
C PRO A 87 -11.68 -23.97 27.09
N ASN A 88 -10.50 -23.34 27.17
CA ASN A 88 -10.02 -22.69 28.38
C ASN A 88 -10.25 -21.18 28.32
N LYS A 89 -10.53 -20.53 29.46
CA LYS A 89 -10.67 -19.08 29.58
C LYS A 89 -9.48 -18.34 28.94
N LYS A 90 -8.27 -18.85 29.18
CA LYS A 90 -7.02 -18.34 28.60
C LYS A 90 -7.04 -18.26 27.07
N TYR A 91 -7.56 -19.29 26.40
CA TYR A 91 -7.71 -19.30 24.94
C TYR A 91 -8.80 -18.33 24.49
N MET A 92 -9.91 -18.24 25.22
CA MET A 92 -11.00 -17.30 24.90
C MET A 92 -10.53 -15.85 25.01
N ASP A 93 -9.79 -15.50 26.06
CA ASP A 93 -9.21 -14.16 26.24
C ASP A 93 -8.24 -13.84 25.09
N MET A 94 -7.39 -14.80 24.70
CA MET A 94 -6.50 -14.66 23.55
C MET A 94 -7.27 -14.47 22.23
N LYS A 95 -8.35 -15.24 22.03
CA LYS A 95 -9.21 -15.15 20.84
C LYS A 95 -9.88 -13.78 20.75
N VAL A 96 -10.40 -13.26 21.87
CA VAL A 96 -10.98 -11.91 21.95
C VAL A 96 -9.93 -10.86 21.59
N ASN A 97 -8.75 -10.92 22.22
CA ASN A 97 -7.66 -9.98 21.93
C ASN A 97 -7.21 -10.02 20.46
N HIS A 98 -7.17 -11.20 19.85
CA HIS A 98 -6.84 -11.35 18.44
C HIS A 98 -7.91 -10.74 17.52
N ILE A 99 -9.18 -10.99 17.83
CA ILE A 99 -10.32 -10.40 17.10
C ILE A 99 -10.27 -8.88 17.21
N GLU A 100 -10.08 -8.31 18.41
CA GLU A 100 -10.01 -6.86 18.61
C GLU A 100 -8.85 -6.19 17.86
N LYS A 101 -7.72 -6.88 17.72
CA LYS A 101 -6.57 -6.40 16.96
C LYS A 101 -6.86 -6.35 15.46
N ILE A 102 -7.52 -7.39 14.93
CA ILE A 102 -7.82 -7.51 13.48
C ILE A 102 -9.09 -6.75 13.08
N SER A 103 -10.06 -6.61 13.99
CA SER A 103 -11.33 -5.94 13.72
C SER A 103 -11.18 -4.44 13.53
N LYS A 104 -10.07 -3.85 13.97
CA LYS A 104 -9.78 -2.44 13.78
C LYS A 104 -9.26 -2.22 12.34
N PRO A 105 -9.99 -1.49 11.48
CA PRO A 105 -9.52 -1.21 10.13
C PRO A 105 -8.31 -0.28 10.18
N GLU A 106 -7.37 -0.46 9.25
CA GLU A 106 -6.14 0.35 9.15
C GLU A 106 -6.45 1.85 8.94
N LYS A 107 -7.54 2.15 8.21
CA LYS A 107 -8.00 3.51 7.94
C LYS A 107 -9.36 3.71 8.59
N GLN A 108 -9.41 4.64 9.54
CA GLN A 108 -10.66 5.07 10.19
C GLN A 108 -11.07 6.43 9.65
N ILE A 109 -12.33 6.53 9.20
CA ILE A 109 -12.92 7.80 8.81
C ILE A 109 -13.29 8.54 10.10
N ILE A 110 -12.60 9.64 10.38
CA ILE A 110 -12.90 10.51 11.51
C ILE A 110 -13.90 11.57 11.02
N SER A 111 -15.15 11.48 11.46
CA SER A 111 -16.12 12.54 11.22
C SER A 111 -15.74 13.78 12.03
N ILE A 112 -15.46 14.88 11.34
CA ILE A 112 -15.28 16.17 12.00
C ILE A 112 -16.65 16.77 12.33
N ASN A 113 -16.84 17.21 13.58
CA ASN A 113 -18.10 17.82 14.02
C ASN A 113 -18.39 19.17 13.34
N ARG A 114 -17.33 19.87 12.90
CA ARG A 114 -17.43 21.16 12.23
C ARG A 114 -16.28 21.34 11.25
N ALA A 115 -16.57 21.91 10.08
CA ALA A 115 -15.54 22.29 9.13
C ALA A 115 -14.60 23.35 9.73
N GLU A 116 -13.30 23.08 9.70
CA GLU A 116 -12.29 24.05 10.12
C GLU A 116 -12.26 25.20 9.11
N VAL A 117 -12.59 26.41 9.54
CA VAL A 117 -12.55 27.60 8.68
C VAL A 117 -11.10 28.06 8.58
N LYS A 118 -10.38 27.53 7.58
CA LYS A 118 -8.97 27.84 7.29
C LYS A 118 -8.75 29.18 6.58
N PHE A 119 -9.54 30.21 6.88
CA PHE A 119 -9.27 31.54 6.33
C PHE A 119 -8.18 32.21 7.16
N LYS A 120 -6.93 32.11 6.71
CA LYS A 120 -5.83 32.92 7.24
C LYS A 120 -5.89 34.28 6.54
N PRO A 121 -5.97 35.41 7.25
CA PRO A 121 -5.92 36.71 6.62
C PRO A 121 -4.57 36.86 5.90
N ILE A 122 -4.60 37.05 4.59
CA ILE A 122 -3.41 37.31 3.77
C ILE A 122 -3.39 38.79 3.46
N ALA A 123 -2.28 39.47 3.77
CA ALA A 123 -2.15 40.93 3.63
C ALA A 123 -2.32 41.43 2.18
N ARG A 124 -2.07 40.58 1.18
CA ARG A 124 -2.32 40.87 -0.25
C ARG A 124 -2.79 39.61 -0.96
N HIS A 125 -3.95 39.68 -1.60
CA HIS A 125 -4.44 38.59 -2.43
C HIS A 125 -3.66 38.53 -3.75
N ALA A 126 -3.56 37.33 -4.33
CA ALA A 126 -2.89 37.15 -5.63
C ALA A 126 -3.50 38.04 -6.73
N GLU A 127 -4.81 38.25 -6.66
CA GLU A 127 -5.54 39.15 -7.57
C GLU A 127 -5.06 40.59 -7.46
N ASP A 128 -4.86 41.13 -6.25
CA ASP A 128 -4.33 42.49 -6.03
C ASP A 128 -2.95 42.66 -6.66
N VAL A 129 -2.09 41.66 -6.53
CA VAL A 129 -0.75 41.66 -7.13
C VAL A 129 -0.83 41.69 -8.66
N THR A 130 -1.73 40.90 -9.25
CA THR A 130 -1.91 40.90 -10.71
C THR A 130 -2.54 42.19 -11.23
N TYR A 131 -3.48 42.78 -10.49
CA TYR A 131 -4.13 44.03 -10.84
C TYR A 131 -3.16 45.22 -10.78
N GLY A 132 -2.28 45.26 -9.77
CA GLY A 132 -1.21 46.25 -9.67
C GLY A 132 -0.25 46.23 -10.87
N LYS A 133 0.14 45.03 -11.34
CA LYS A 133 0.99 44.86 -12.53
C LYS A 133 0.34 45.33 -13.82
N ARG A 134 -0.99 45.13 -13.97
CA ARG A 134 -1.73 45.54 -15.17
C ARG A 134 -1.97 47.05 -15.27
N LYS A 135 -2.07 47.76 -14.14
CA LYS A 135 -2.29 49.22 -14.12
C LYS A 135 -1.10 50.06 -14.57
N GLY A 136 0.12 49.52 -14.54
CA GLY A 136 1.36 50.29 -14.71
C GLY A 136 1.79 50.59 -16.14
N VAL A 137 1.27 49.90 -17.15
CA VAL A 137 1.84 49.97 -18.51
C VAL A 137 0.85 50.64 -19.47
N LYS A 138 0.87 51.98 -19.50
CA LYS A 138 0.19 52.77 -20.54
C LYS A 138 1.18 53.04 -21.66
N ASN A 139 1.09 52.25 -22.73
CA ASN A 139 1.91 52.43 -23.93
C ASN A 139 1.51 53.70 -24.67
N VAL A 140 2.42 54.67 -24.76
CA VAL A 140 2.25 55.93 -25.49
C VAL A 140 2.99 55.83 -26.83
N ARG A 141 2.44 56.46 -27.88
CA ARG A 141 3.11 56.52 -29.17
C ARG A 141 4.41 57.32 -29.06
N LEU A 142 5.52 56.72 -29.46
CA LEU A 142 6.82 57.37 -29.50
C LEU A 142 7.01 58.15 -30.82
N GLU A 143 7.95 59.08 -30.81
CA GLU A 143 8.34 59.83 -32.01
C GLU A 143 9.05 58.91 -33.02
N LYS A 144 8.92 59.23 -34.32
CA LYS A 144 9.46 58.42 -35.43
C LYS A 144 10.96 58.15 -35.31
N GLN A 145 11.75 59.16 -34.91
CA GLN A 145 13.21 59.02 -34.85
C GLN A 145 13.65 58.07 -33.74
N SER A 146 13.08 58.23 -32.54
CA SER A 146 13.34 57.35 -31.39
C SER A 146 12.89 55.91 -31.65
N LEU A 147 11.78 55.71 -32.37
CA LEU A 147 11.34 54.36 -32.76
C LEU A 147 12.29 53.67 -33.72
N LEU A 148 12.85 54.40 -34.68
CA LEU A 148 13.82 53.84 -35.63
C LEU A 148 15.09 53.39 -34.92
N GLU A 149 15.58 54.16 -33.94
CA GLU A 149 16.75 53.80 -33.14
C GLU A 149 16.54 52.48 -32.37
N ILE A 150 15.42 52.36 -31.65
CA ILE A 150 15.04 51.12 -30.93
C ILE A 150 14.92 49.94 -31.89
N LEU A 151 14.38 50.18 -33.09
CA LEU A 151 14.21 49.15 -34.10
C LEU A 151 15.56 48.68 -34.65
N PHE A 152 16.47 49.60 -34.96
CA PHE A 152 17.82 49.25 -35.41
C PHE A 152 18.58 48.45 -34.36
N GLN A 153 18.49 48.83 -33.09
CA GLN A 153 19.11 48.07 -31.99
C GLN A 153 18.50 46.67 -31.83
N ALA A 154 17.18 46.52 -32.03
CA ALA A 154 16.54 45.20 -31.99
C ALA A 154 17.06 44.31 -33.14
N PHE A 155 17.10 44.83 -34.36
CA PHE A 155 17.54 44.07 -35.55
C PHE A 155 19.05 43.81 -35.60
N GLU A 156 19.85 44.57 -34.86
CA GLU A 156 21.26 44.26 -34.64
C GLU A 156 21.46 42.91 -33.94
N ASN A 157 20.54 42.55 -33.03
CA ASN A 157 20.60 41.28 -32.28
C ASN A 157 19.97 40.10 -33.04
N HIS A 158 18.86 40.33 -33.76
CA HIS A 158 18.17 39.29 -34.51
C HIS A 158 17.69 39.80 -35.87
N GLN A 159 17.96 39.03 -36.92
CA GLN A 159 17.61 39.40 -38.29
C GLN A 159 16.10 39.42 -38.57
N TYR A 160 15.29 38.72 -37.77
CA TYR A 160 13.84 38.64 -37.93
C TYR A 160 13.13 38.63 -36.57
N TYR A 161 11.93 39.21 -36.53
CA TYR A 161 11.06 39.23 -35.35
C TYR A 161 9.60 38.98 -35.73
N LYS A 162 8.84 38.42 -34.80
CA LYS A 162 7.37 38.40 -34.89
C LYS A 162 6.81 39.77 -34.53
N LEU A 163 5.70 40.17 -35.17
CA LEU A 163 5.05 41.46 -34.91
C LEU A 163 4.66 41.64 -33.42
N VAL A 164 4.27 40.56 -32.73
CA VAL A 164 3.93 40.58 -31.30
C VAL A 164 5.15 40.96 -30.44
N ASP A 165 6.32 40.46 -30.81
CA ASP A 165 7.55 40.70 -30.05
C ASP A 165 8.10 42.10 -30.36
N LEU A 166 8.01 42.56 -31.61
CA LEU A 166 8.27 43.96 -31.96
C LEU A 166 7.36 44.92 -31.19
N ALA A 167 6.07 44.60 -31.03
CA ALA A 167 5.15 45.41 -30.25
C ALA A 167 5.52 45.45 -28.75
N ARG A 168 6.07 44.36 -28.21
CA ARG A 168 6.58 44.30 -26.83
C ARG A 168 7.87 45.11 -26.65
N VAL A 169 8.82 45.00 -27.58
CA VAL A 169 10.10 45.72 -27.54
C VAL A 169 9.89 47.22 -27.70
N THR A 170 9.09 47.62 -28.69
CA THR A 170 8.83 49.03 -29.00
C THR A 170 7.77 49.67 -28.10
N GLN A 171 7.05 48.86 -27.31
CA GLN A 171 5.91 49.26 -26.47
C GLN A 171 4.90 50.13 -27.21
N GLN A 172 4.73 49.91 -28.52
CA GLN A 172 3.80 50.69 -29.33
C GLN A 172 2.40 50.06 -29.32
N PRO A 173 1.33 50.88 -29.31
CA PRO A 173 -0.03 50.35 -29.43
C PRO A 173 -0.25 49.77 -30.85
N PRO A 174 -0.92 48.62 -30.98
CA PRO A 174 -1.21 48.04 -32.28
C PRO A 174 -2.15 48.95 -33.09
N VAL A 175 -1.93 49.02 -34.40
CA VAL A 175 -2.87 49.68 -35.32
C VAL A 175 -4.17 48.88 -35.31
N ARG A 176 -5.29 49.48 -34.91
CA ARG A 176 -6.61 48.86 -35.05
C ARG A 176 -6.89 48.71 -36.55
N GLN A 177 -6.95 47.47 -37.03
CA GLN A 177 -7.48 47.17 -38.36
C GLN A 177 -9.01 47.26 -38.34
#